data_AF-A0A0G0GBH8-F1
#
_entry.id   AF-A0A0G0GBH8-F1
#
_cell.length_a   1.000
_cell.length_b   1.000
_cell.length_c   1.000
_cell.angle_alpha   90.00
_cell.angle_beta   90.00
_cell.angle_gamma   90.00
#
_symmetry.space_group_name_H-M   'P 1'
#
loop_
_entity.id
_entity.type
_entity.pdbx_description
1 polymer ?
#
loop_
_entity_poly.entity_id
_entity_poly.type
_entity_poly.pdbx_seq_one_letter_code
_entity_poly.pdbx_strand_id
1 'polypeptide(L)'
;MSNNNFRLSSLFVSVITITLILILAIIYLNQIKARKRDDARIANIHLIESTLKLYDDKKGYFPDTGDDDCFGFDLGLSNFDPGEEKSFLKNLGMENLISKIPVDPYPKLQDIGKCNNFNQNKNYYSFAYQKFEPGKYGCDKDKGAFYILGITNFETYDESPEKSPGFSCPELDFSKEFSWVTGKFEK
;
A
#
# COMPACT_ATOMS: atom_id res chain seq x y z
N MET A 1 -59.43 -14.71 19.72
CA MET A 1 -58.30 -14.18 18.92
C MET A 1 -57.04 -14.76 19.53
N SER A 2 -56.22 -15.60 18.86
CA SER A 2 -55.07 -16.12 19.64
C SER A 2 -53.81 -16.57 18.89
N ASN A 3 -53.83 -17.55 17.97
CA ASN A 3 -52.54 -18.20 17.63
C ASN A 3 -51.88 -17.74 16.32
N ASN A 4 -52.64 -17.29 15.32
CA ASN A 4 -52.07 -16.98 13.99
C ASN A 4 -51.38 -15.60 13.95
N ASN A 5 -51.95 -14.59 14.62
CA ASN A 5 -51.35 -13.25 14.70
C ASN A 5 -50.07 -13.25 15.56
N PHE A 6 -50.00 -14.08 16.60
CA PHE A 6 -48.80 -14.26 17.42
C PHE A 6 -47.67 -14.97 16.63
N ARG A 7 -48.01 -16.00 15.83
CA ARG A 7 -47.05 -16.71 14.98
C ARG A 7 -46.50 -15.85 13.84
N LEU A 8 -47.34 -15.08 13.15
CA LEU A 8 -46.85 -14.16 12.11
C LEU A 8 -46.03 -13.02 12.70
N SER A 9 -46.49 -12.34 13.76
CA SER A 9 -45.73 -11.24 14.38
C SER A 9 -44.38 -11.69 14.93
N SER A 10 -44.32 -12.84 15.62
CA SER A 10 -43.07 -13.41 16.10
C SER A 10 -42.12 -13.80 14.97
N LEU A 11 -42.62 -14.36 13.87
CA LEU A 11 -41.81 -14.67 12.68
C LEU A 11 -41.21 -13.39 12.06
N PHE A 12 -42.01 -12.33 11.89
CA PHE A 12 -41.53 -11.06 11.32
C PHE A 12 -40.44 -10.42 12.17
N VAL A 13 -40.65 -10.35 13.49
CA VAL A 13 -39.65 -9.80 14.42
C VAL A 13 -38.35 -10.61 14.35
N SER A 14 -38.45 -11.94 14.26
CA SER A 14 -37.28 -12.81 14.18
C SER A 14 -36.49 -12.59 12.88
N VAL A 15 -37.18 -12.50 11.73
CA VAL A 15 -36.54 -12.23 10.44
C VAL A 15 -35.84 -10.88 10.44
N ILE A 16 -36.51 -9.82 10.90
CA ILE A 16 -35.91 -8.47 10.99
C ILE A 16 -34.66 -8.49 11.87
N THR A 17 -34.73 -9.15 13.02
CA THR A 17 -33.61 -9.26 13.96
C THR A 17 -32.42 -9.99 13.34
N ILE A 18 -32.68 -11.12 12.67
CA ILE A 18 -31.63 -11.89 11.97
C ILE A 18 -31.00 -11.05 10.86
N THR A 19 -31.81 -10.36 10.05
CA THR A 19 -31.29 -9.50 8.98
C THR A 19 -30.41 -8.38 9.53
N LEU A 20 -30.82 -7.73 10.63
CA LEU A 20 -30.01 -6.69 11.29
C LEU A 20 -28.65 -7.26 11.77
N ILE A 21 -28.67 -8.42 12.42
CA ILE A 21 -27.45 -9.10 12.89
C ILE A 21 -26.53 -9.43 11.72
N LEU A 22 -27.07 -9.94 10.62
CA LEU A 22 -26.27 -10.27 9.43
C LEU A 22 -25.62 -9.02 8.81
N ILE A 23 -26.33 -7.90 8.73
CA ILE A 23 -25.77 -6.64 8.23
C ILE A 23 -24.61 -6.19 9.11
N LEU A 24 -24.78 -6.18 10.44
CA LEU A 24 -23.73 -5.81 11.39
C LEU A 24 -22.53 -6.76 11.30
N ALA A 25 -22.77 -8.06 11.16
CA ALA A 25 -21.72 -9.05 10.98
C ALA A 25 -20.91 -8.81 9.70
N ILE A 26 -21.56 -8.47 8.58
CA ILE A 26 -20.87 -8.14 7.33
C ILE A 26 -19.99 -6.89 7.49
N ILE A 27 -20.51 -5.83 8.11
CA ILE A 27 -19.75 -4.60 8.36
C ILE A 27 -18.50 -4.90 9.20
N TYR A 28 -18.67 -5.65 10.29
CA TYR A 28 -17.59 -6.03 11.19
C TYR A 28 -16.53 -6.90 10.48
N LEU A 29 -16.96 -7.90 9.70
CA LEU A 29 -16.05 -8.75 8.92
C LEU A 29 -15.25 -7.95 7.88
N ASN A 30 -15.87 -6.94 7.26
CA ASN A 30 -15.18 -6.06 6.31
C ASN A 30 -14.09 -5.24 7.01
N GLN A 31 -14.37 -4.69 8.19
CA GLN A 31 -13.37 -3.97 8.99
C GLN A 31 -12.20 -4.87 9.42
N ILE A 32 -12.47 -6.10 9.88
CA ILE A 32 -11.39 -7.06 10.22
C ILE A 32 -10.53 -7.37 8.99
N LYS A 33 -11.15 -7.61 7.84
CA LYS A 33 -10.40 -7.90 6.61
C LYS A 33 -9.53 -6.72 6.19
N ALA A 34 -10.05 -5.49 6.30
CA ALA A 34 -9.31 -4.27 6.00
C ALA A 34 -8.11 -4.11 6.95
N ARG A 35 -8.31 -4.30 8.26
CA ARG A 35 -7.22 -4.26 9.24
C ARG A 35 -6.13 -5.30 8.96
N LYS A 36 -6.52 -6.54 8.65
CA LYS A 36 -5.57 -7.59 8.27
C LYS A 36 -4.75 -7.24 7.02
N ARG A 37 -5.35 -6.50 6.07
CA ARG A 37 -4.64 -6.03 4.88
C ARG A 37 -3.65 -4.92 5.24
N ASP A 38 -4.03 -3.99 6.11
CA ASP A 38 -3.11 -2.96 6.60
C ASP A 38 -1.92 -3.56 7.36
N ASP A 39 -2.17 -4.54 8.24
CA ASP A 39 -1.10 -5.26 8.96
C ASP A 39 -0.16 -5.99 7.97
N ALA A 40 -0.72 -6.57 6.91
CA ALA A 40 0.06 -7.19 5.84
C ALA A 40 0.86 -6.16 5.03
N ARG A 41 0.34 -4.94 4.80
CA ARG A 41 1.09 -3.86 4.15
C ARG A 41 2.31 -3.46 4.95
N ILE A 42 2.18 -3.34 6.27
CA ILE A 42 3.31 -3.01 7.15
C ILE A 42 4.35 -4.12 7.12
N ALA A 43 3.95 -5.38 7.26
CA ALA A 43 4.90 -6.49 7.17
C ALA A 43 5.63 -6.51 5.81
N ASN A 44 4.90 -6.24 4.74
CA ASN A 44 5.45 -6.20 3.38
C ASN A 44 6.38 -5.00 3.15
N ILE A 45 6.08 -3.80 3.67
CA ILE A 45 6.93 -2.62 3.46
C ILE A 45 8.30 -2.79 4.11
N HIS A 46 8.35 -3.39 5.31
CA HIS A 46 9.60 -3.74 5.99
C HIS A 46 10.41 -4.80 5.24
N LEU A 47 9.71 -5.77 4.65
CA LEU A 47 10.34 -6.77 3.81
C LEU A 47 10.95 -6.10 2.56
N ILE A 48 10.21 -5.21 1.89
CA ILE A 48 10.70 -4.44 0.74
C ILE A 48 11.91 -3.58 1.12
N GLU A 49 11.85 -2.84 2.23
CA GLU A 49 12.96 -2.01 2.71
C GLU A 49 14.22 -2.85 2.97
N SER A 50 14.07 -4.00 3.63
CA SER A 50 15.16 -4.93 3.88
C SER A 50 15.75 -5.47 2.58
N THR A 51 14.90 -5.77 1.60
CA THR A 51 15.32 -6.25 0.28
C THR A 51 16.01 -5.16 -0.54
N LEU A 52 15.57 -3.89 -0.47
CA LEU A 52 16.26 -2.75 -1.09
C LEU A 52 17.65 -2.56 -0.50
N LYS A 53 17.80 -2.72 0.82
CA LYS A 53 19.12 -2.68 1.46
C LYS A 53 20.05 -3.78 0.93
N LEU A 54 19.54 -5.01 0.82
CA LEU A 54 20.33 -6.12 0.26
C LEU A 54 20.68 -5.89 -1.22
N TYR A 55 19.79 -5.26 -1.98
CA TYR A 55 20.03 -4.89 -3.37
C TYR A 55 21.18 -3.86 -3.47
N ASP A 56 21.11 -2.80 -2.65
CA ASP A 56 22.15 -1.77 -2.53
C ASP A 56 23.50 -2.38 -2.12
N ASP A 57 23.52 -3.23 -1.08
CA ASP A 57 24.73 -3.94 -0.64
C ASP A 57 25.36 -4.80 -1.76
N LYS A 58 24.56 -5.30 -2.71
CA LYS A 58 25.00 -6.15 -3.83
C LYS A 58 25.41 -5.37 -5.07
N LYS A 59 24.74 -4.25 -5.36
CA LYS A 59 24.87 -3.51 -6.63
C LYS A 59 25.58 -2.16 -6.47
N GLY A 60 25.58 -1.61 -5.27
CA GLY A 60 26.09 -0.27 -4.94
C GLY A 60 25.17 0.88 -5.35
N TYR A 61 23.91 0.58 -5.65
CA TYR A 61 22.87 1.56 -5.98
C TYR A 61 21.47 0.96 -5.76
N PHE A 62 20.45 1.81 -5.64
CA PHE A 62 19.05 1.37 -5.56
C PHE A 62 18.45 1.18 -6.96
N PRO A 63 17.48 0.25 -7.14
CA PRO A 63 16.89 -0.01 -8.44
C PRO A 63 16.25 1.25 -9.04
N ASP A 64 16.45 1.46 -10.33
CA ASP A 64 15.72 2.50 -11.06
C ASP A 64 14.27 2.06 -11.28
N THR A 65 13.33 3.00 -11.30
CA THR A 65 11.96 2.77 -11.78
C THR A 65 11.90 3.17 -13.24
N GLY A 66 11.49 2.25 -14.11
CA GLY A 66 11.41 2.55 -15.54
C GLY A 66 10.02 2.98 -16.00
N ASP A 67 9.03 2.89 -15.13
CA ASP A 67 7.61 3.16 -15.33
C ASP A 67 7.04 3.97 -14.16
N ASP A 68 6.25 4.97 -14.51
CA ASP A 68 5.45 5.74 -13.56
C ASP A 68 4.01 5.22 -13.64
N ASP A 69 3.65 4.33 -12.72
CA ASP A 69 2.28 3.81 -12.62
C ASP A 69 1.31 4.93 -12.29
N CYS A 70 1.67 5.71 -11.27
CA CYS A 70 0.84 6.76 -10.71
C CYS A 70 1.67 7.85 -10.03
N PHE A 71 1.40 9.12 -10.39
CA PHE A 71 1.97 10.29 -9.69
C PHE A 71 3.50 10.33 -9.64
N GLY A 72 4.17 9.71 -10.61
CA GLY A 72 5.63 9.60 -10.62
C GLY A 72 6.19 8.57 -9.64
N PHE A 73 5.37 7.60 -9.21
CA PHE A 73 5.77 6.45 -8.42
C PHE A 73 5.35 5.15 -9.11
N ASP A 74 6.20 4.15 -8.95
CA ASP A 74 5.95 2.77 -9.27
C ASP A 74 5.25 2.09 -8.09
N LEU A 75 4.18 1.34 -8.35
CA LEU A 75 3.27 0.83 -7.33
C LEU A 75 3.39 -0.67 -7.14
N GLY A 76 3.19 -1.12 -5.90
CA GLY A 76 3.27 -2.54 -5.54
C GLY A 76 2.09 -3.41 -6.00
N LEU A 77 1.67 -3.33 -7.27
CA LEU A 77 0.54 -4.07 -7.84
C LEU A 77 0.99 -5.20 -8.78
N SER A 78 0.26 -6.31 -8.78
CA SER A 78 0.57 -7.49 -9.60
C SER A 78 0.24 -7.33 -11.07
N ASN A 79 -0.72 -6.45 -11.40
CA ASN A 79 -1.30 -6.35 -12.75
C ASN A 79 -0.92 -5.06 -13.48
N PHE A 80 -0.14 -4.18 -12.86
CA PHE A 80 0.52 -3.09 -13.59
C PHE A 80 1.68 -3.61 -14.45
N ASP A 81 2.13 -4.85 -14.20
CA ASP A 81 3.32 -5.43 -14.80
C ASP A 81 3.17 -6.72 -15.63
N PRO A 82 2.11 -6.92 -16.46
CA PRO A 82 2.14 -7.99 -17.45
C PRO A 82 2.98 -7.56 -18.66
N GLY A 83 4.22 -7.09 -18.48
CA GLY A 83 5.12 -6.86 -19.62
C GLY A 83 6.29 -5.90 -19.48
N GLU A 84 6.36 -5.02 -18.47
CA GLU A 84 7.48 -4.08 -18.37
C GLU A 84 8.59 -4.64 -17.46
N GLU A 85 9.84 -4.44 -17.87
CA GLU A 85 11.04 -4.87 -17.13
C GLU A 85 11.40 -3.89 -16.02
N LYS A 86 10.43 -3.11 -15.54
CA LYS A 86 10.67 -1.79 -14.97
C LYS A 86 10.11 -1.57 -13.56
N SER A 87 9.17 -2.42 -13.14
CA SER A 87 8.78 -2.62 -11.75
C SER A 87 9.97 -2.77 -10.81
N PHE A 88 10.03 -1.93 -9.78
CA PHE A 88 11.03 -2.03 -8.72
C PHE A 88 10.93 -3.38 -8.01
N LEU A 89 9.71 -3.91 -7.82
CA LEU A 89 9.49 -5.21 -7.20
C LEU A 89 10.03 -6.37 -8.03
N LYS A 90 9.97 -6.27 -9.37
CA LYS A 90 10.57 -7.26 -10.27
C LYS A 90 12.08 -7.21 -10.23
N ASN A 91 12.68 -6.01 -10.15
CA ASN A 91 14.12 -5.85 -9.94
C ASN A 91 14.59 -6.54 -8.65
N LEU A 92 13.79 -6.46 -7.57
CA LEU A 92 14.07 -7.20 -6.33
C LEU A 92 13.92 -8.72 -6.48
N GLY A 93 12.95 -9.19 -7.26
CA GLY A 93 12.71 -10.61 -7.54
C GLY A 93 13.76 -11.25 -8.46
N MET A 94 14.23 -10.53 -9.49
CA MET A 94 15.22 -10.99 -10.46
C MET A 94 16.57 -11.33 -9.82
N GLU A 95 16.90 -10.69 -8.70
CA GLU A 95 18.14 -10.93 -7.96
C GLU A 95 18.05 -12.13 -6.99
N ASN A 96 16.93 -12.86 -6.98
CA ASN A 96 16.59 -13.92 -6.03
C ASN A 96 16.67 -13.47 -4.56
N LEU A 97 16.48 -12.17 -4.28
CA LEU A 97 16.56 -11.62 -2.93
C LEU A 97 15.28 -11.88 -2.13
N ILE A 98 14.18 -12.21 -2.81
CA ILE A 98 12.89 -12.49 -2.21
C ILE A 98 12.22 -13.66 -2.92
N SER A 99 11.72 -14.64 -2.14
CA SER A 99 11.08 -15.84 -2.68
C SER A 99 9.66 -15.59 -3.20
N LYS A 100 9.01 -14.53 -2.70
CA LYS A 100 7.69 -14.11 -3.11
C LYS A 100 7.62 -12.59 -3.10
N ILE A 101 7.40 -12.01 -4.26
CA ILE A 101 7.23 -10.56 -4.41
C ILE A 101 5.99 -10.11 -3.61
N PRO A 102 6.14 -9.16 -2.67
CA PRO A 102 5.02 -8.64 -1.90
C PRO A 102 4.20 -7.70 -2.79
N VAL A 103 2.95 -8.07 -3.04
CA VAL A 103 1.97 -7.23 -3.74
C VAL A 103 0.92 -6.74 -2.76
N ASP A 104 0.24 -5.65 -3.10
CA ASP A 104 -0.83 -5.14 -2.25
C ASP A 104 -1.93 -6.19 -2.01
N PRO A 105 -2.36 -6.42 -0.76
CA PRO A 105 -3.29 -7.50 -0.44
C PRO A 105 -4.76 -7.16 -0.78
N TYR A 106 -5.08 -5.97 -1.30
CA TYR A 106 -6.45 -5.63 -1.70
C TYR A 106 -6.74 -6.07 -3.13
N PRO A 107 -7.65 -7.05 -3.34
CA PRO A 107 -7.84 -7.64 -4.66
C PRO A 107 -8.32 -6.66 -5.72
N LYS A 108 -9.16 -5.68 -5.34
CA LYS A 108 -9.70 -4.72 -6.32
C LYS A 108 -8.67 -3.69 -6.79
N LEU A 109 -7.57 -3.50 -6.04
CA LEU A 109 -6.49 -2.63 -6.49
C LEU A 109 -5.74 -3.26 -7.67
N GLN A 110 -5.78 -4.59 -7.80
CA GLN A 110 -5.10 -5.30 -8.87
C GLN A 110 -5.76 -5.06 -10.24
N ASP A 111 -7.06 -4.80 -10.33
CA ASP A 111 -7.73 -4.69 -11.65
C ASP A 111 -7.69 -3.26 -12.25
N ILE A 112 -6.97 -2.32 -11.63
CA ILE A 112 -6.98 -0.91 -12.04
C ILE A 112 -5.80 -0.64 -12.97
N GLY A 113 -5.95 -0.78 -14.28
CA GLY A 113 -4.84 -0.58 -15.23
C GLY A 113 -4.41 0.88 -15.46
N LYS A 114 -3.82 1.56 -14.45
CA LYS A 114 -3.41 3.00 -14.37
C LYS A 114 -4.36 3.90 -13.59
N CYS A 115 -3.80 4.91 -12.89
CA CYS A 115 -4.53 5.87 -12.03
C CYS A 115 -5.58 6.75 -12.73
N ASN A 116 -5.88 6.49 -14.01
CA ASN A 116 -6.72 7.30 -14.88
C ASN A 116 -8.16 7.51 -14.37
N ASN A 117 -8.62 6.76 -13.37
CA ASN A 117 -9.96 6.88 -12.78
C ASN A 117 -9.98 7.09 -11.26
N PHE A 118 -8.84 7.28 -10.61
CA PHE A 118 -8.78 7.41 -9.16
C PHE A 118 -8.51 8.85 -8.77
N ASN A 119 -9.56 9.50 -8.25
CA ASN A 119 -9.49 10.83 -7.68
C ASN A 119 -8.31 10.91 -6.70
N GLN A 120 -7.52 11.98 -6.80
CA GLN A 120 -6.36 12.32 -5.95
C GLN A 120 -6.66 12.33 -4.43
N ASN A 121 -7.92 12.11 -4.05
CA ASN A 121 -8.38 11.95 -2.69
C ASN A 121 -8.02 10.54 -2.17
N LYS A 122 -6.76 10.31 -1.79
CA LYS A 122 -6.30 9.36 -0.76
C LYS A 122 -6.82 7.90 -0.80
N ASN A 123 -7.49 7.44 -1.84
CA ASN A 123 -8.14 6.12 -1.87
C ASN A 123 -7.23 5.01 -2.41
N TYR A 124 -5.93 5.28 -2.50
CA TYR A 124 -4.94 4.33 -2.93
C TYR A 124 -4.23 3.80 -1.68
N TYR A 125 -4.31 2.48 -1.47
CA TYR A 125 -3.76 1.79 -0.31
C TYR A 125 -2.70 0.80 -0.79
N SER A 126 -1.57 1.27 -1.28
CA SER A 126 -0.50 0.39 -1.76
C SER A 126 0.89 0.99 -1.55
N PHE A 127 1.89 0.13 -1.72
CA PHE A 127 3.29 0.50 -1.76
C PHE A 127 3.55 1.41 -2.95
N ALA A 128 4.43 2.38 -2.76
CA ALA A 128 4.91 3.30 -3.77
C ALA A 128 6.42 3.45 -3.63
N TYR A 129 7.13 3.37 -4.74
CA TYR A 129 8.57 3.50 -4.80
C TYR A 129 8.99 4.45 -5.93
N GLN A 130 10.00 5.27 -5.66
CA GLN A 130 10.64 6.10 -6.68
C GLN A 130 12.08 6.40 -6.26
N LYS A 131 13.00 6.36 -7.22
CA LYS A 131 14.38 6.80 -7.08
C LYS A 131 14.56 8.17 -7.72
N PHE A 132 15.13 9.10 -6.98
CA PHE A 132 15.37 10.46 -7.41
C PHE A 132 16.87 10.72 -7.59
N GLU A 133 17.18 11.47 -8.64
CA GLU A 133 18.52 11.97 -8.92
C GLU A 133 19.06 12.87 -7.78
N PRO A 134 20.40 12.97 -7.61
CA PRO A 134 21.00 13.83 -6.60
C PRO A 134 20.53 15.29 -6.72
N GLY A 135 20.26 15.95 -5.60
CA GLY A 135 19.85 17.36 -5.58
C GLY A 135 18.35 17.60 -5.77
N LYS A 136 17.56 16.58 -6.12
CA LYS A 136 16.11 16.73 -6.34
C LYS A 136 15.40 17.20 -5.05
N TYR A 137 14.43 18.11 -5.19
CA TYR A 137 13.69 18.72 -4.07
C TYR A 137 14.60 19.40 -3.03
N GLY A 138 15.78 19.86 -3.45
CA GLY A 138 16.79 20.45 -2.59
C GLY A 138 17.54 19.46 -1.69
N CYS A 139 17.35 18.15 -1.85
CA CYS A 139 18.10 17.15 -1.08
C CYS A 139 19.61 17.27 -1.32
N ASP A 140 20.42 16.84 -0.36
CA ASP A 140 21.88 16.97 -0.43
C ASP A 140 22.46 16.16 -1.60
N LYS A 141 22.96 16.88 -2.61
CA LYS A 141 23.55 16.28 -3.81
C LYS A 141 24.82 15.46 -3.52
N ASP A 142 25.54 15.78 -2.45
CA ASP A 142 26.82 15.13 -2.13
C ASP A 142 26.59 13.71 -1.57
N LYS A 143 25.37 13.44 -1.07
CA LYS A 143 24.90 12.11 -0.65
C LYS A 143 24.41 11.22 -1.79
N GLY A 144 24.49 11.69 -3.04
CA GLY A 144 24.09 10.92 -4.21
C GLY A 144 22.57 10.85 -4.41
N ALA A 145 22.14 9.88 -5.21
CA ALA A 145 20.72 9.64 -5.45
C ALA A 145 20.06 9.12 -4.17
N PHE A 146 18.73 9.19 -4.11
CA PHE A 146 17.97 8.67 -2.98
C PHE A 146 16.69 8.01 -3.46
N TYR A 147 16.17 7.08 -2.68
CA TYR A 147 14.85 6.52 -2.93
C TYR A 147 13.84 6.99 -1.89
N ILE A 148 12.58 6.96 -2.28
CA ILE A 148 11.41 7.05 -1.41
C ILE A 148 10.66 5.74 -1.53
N LEU A 149 10.32 5.15 -0.39
CA LEU A 149 9.45 3.99 -0.28
C LEU A 149 8.35 4.32 0.74
N GLY A 150 7.10 4.14 0.36
CA GLY A 150 6.00 4.47 1.24
C GLY A 150 4.75 3.63 1.04
N ILE A 151 3.87 3.70 2.04
CA ILE A 151 2.48 3.30 1.96
C ILE A 151 1.65 4.57 1.80
N THR A 152 0.96 4.67 0.66
CA THR A 152 0.11 5.81 0.31
C THR A 152 -0.99 6.04 1.34
N ASN A 153 -1.79 5.01 1.63
CA ASN A 153 -2.80 5.06 2.68
C ASN A 153 -3.07 3.70 3.32
N PHE A 154 -3.71 3.71 4.49
CA PHE A 154 -4.30 2.53 5.14
C PHE A 154 -5.82 2.56 5.03
N GLU A 155 -6.44 1.37 5.03
CA GLU A 155 -7.90 1.25 4.94
C GLU A 155 -8.61 1.51 6.26
N THR A 156 -7.92 1.28 7.39
CA THR A 156 -8.51 1.35 8.74
C THR A 156 -7.75 2.25 9.71
N TYR A 157 -6.51 2.60 9.38
CA TYR A 157 -5.70 3.44 10.24
C TYR A 157 -5.71 4.88 9.72
N ASP A 158 -6.13 5.82 10.57
CA ASP A 158 -6.03 7.26 10.27
C ASP A 158 -4.57 7.73 10.28
N GLU A 159 -3.74 7.06 11.09
CA GLU A 159 -2.29 7.22 11.18
C GLU A 159 -1.66 5.83 11.28
N SER A 160 -0.48 5.62 10.67
CA SER A 160 0.21 4.33 10.73
C SER A 160 0.28 3.78 12.18
N PRO A 161 -0.05 2.49 12.41
CA PRO A 161 -0.02 1.90 13.74
C PRO A 161 1.41 1.77 14.30
N GLU A 162 2.41 1.94 13.44
CA GLU A 162 3.80 2.17 13.83
C GLU A 162 4.28 3.55 13.36
N LYS A 163 5.21 4.14 14.10
CA LYS A 163 5.75 5.46 13.75
C LYS A 163 6.51 5.37 12.42
N SER A 164 6.01 6.08 11.42
CA SER A 164 6.70 6.29 10.14
C SER A 164 8.10 6.87 10.39
N PRO A 165 9.17 6.29 9.80
CA PRO A 165 10.52 6.87 9.88
C PRO A 165 10.57 8.31 9.37
N GLY A 166 9.80 8.59 8.31
CA GLY A 166 9.77 9.88 7.65
C GLY A 166 10.95 10.07 6.71
N PHE A 167 10.78 10.94 5.72
CA PHE A 167 11.87 11.40 4.88
C PHE A 167 11.54 12.79 4.34
N SER A 168 12.50 13.69 4.38
CA SER A 168 12.29 15.06 3.93
C SER A 168 13.54 15.61 3.25
N CYS A 169 13.30 16.36 2.19
CA CYS A 169 14.24 17.30 1.59
C CYS A 169 13.82 18.74 1.96
N PRO A 170 14.72 19.74 1.82
CA PRO A 170 14.39 21.14 2.09
C PRO A 170 13.15 21.68 1.36
N GLU A 171 12.88 21.23 0.14
CA GLU A 171 11.74 21.70 -0.65
C GLU A 171 10.49 20.80 -0.53
N LEU A 172 10.64 19.57 -0.03
CA LEU A 172 9.54 18.59 0.04
C LEU A 172 9.70 17.63 1.23
N ASP A 173 8.65 17.54 2.05
CA ASP A 173 8.54 16.57 3.13
C ASP A 173 7.60 15.43 2.72
N PHE A 174 8.17 14.28 2.37
CA PHE A 174 7.41 13.12 1.91
C PHE A 174 6.54 12.51 3.03
N SER A 175 6.84 12.81 4.29
CA SER A 175 6.03 12.35 5.43
C SER A 175 4.60 12.92 5.41
N LYS A 176 4.34 13.94 4.58
CA LYS A 176 3.01 14.53 4.36
C LYS A 176 2.26 13.90 3.19
N GLU A 177 2.97 13.20 2.31
CA GLU A 177 2.42 12.59 1.09
C GLU A 177 1.99 11.14 1.32
N PHE A 178 2.55 10.49 2.34
CA PHE A 178 2.33 9.08 2.65
C PHE A 178 1.85 8.88 4.08
N SER A 179 1.07 7.82 4.30
CA SER A 179 0.70 7.40 5.66
C SER A 179 1.84 6.71 6.40
N TRP A 180 2.79 6.15 5.66
CA TRP A 180 4.07 5.67 6.15
C TRP A 180 5.12 5.86 5.06
N VAL A 181 6.31 6.36 5.40
CA VAL A 181 7.39 6.57 4.43
C VAL A 181 8.76 6.42 5.07
N THR A 182 9.68 5.88 4.27
CA THR A 182 11.12 5.87 4.52
C THR A 182 11.84 6.30 3.25
N GLY A 183 13.12 6.64 3.41
CA GLY A 183 14.00 6.93 2.29
C GLY A 183 15.45 6.87 2.73
N LYS A 184 16.34 6.62 1.77
CA LYS A 184 17.77 6.53 2.03
C LYS A 184 18.55 7.08 0.84
N PHE A 185 19.64 7.76 1.14
CA PHE A 185 20.65 8.15 0.18
C PHE A 185 21.58 6.97 -0.16
N GLU A 186 22.15 6.98 -1.37
CA GLU A 186 23.13 5.99 -1.80
C GLU A 186 24.52 6.16 -1.15
N LYS A 187 24.83 7.34 -0.58
CA LYS A 187 26.13 7.63 0.06
C LYS A 187 26.00 8.13 1.51
#